data_AF-A0A7V3K4I8-F1
#
_entry.id   AF-A0A7V3K4I8-F1
#
_cell.length_a   1.000
_cell.length_b   1.000
_cell.length_c   1.000
_cell.angle_alpha   90.00
_cell.angle_beta   90.00
_cell.angle_gamma   90.00
#
_symmetry.space_group_name_H-M   'P 1'
#
loop_
_entity.id
_entity.type
_entity.pdbx_description
1 polymer ?
#
loop_
_entity_poly.entity_id
_entity_poly.type
_entity_poly.pdbx_seq_one_letter_code
_entity_poly.pdbx_strand_id
1 'polypeptide(L)'
;MGKKGLLLCVCQGTCPSFQEMNIFEVGNAIRRAKLVDYVAIHPQLCARDGDAFLSTLLEGGSTDHLYVAGCDPDMQWKMYRDAFQAAGFDAERLSGVDIRNMTTDQAVEAIKRLIQGNGAQ
;
A
#
# COMPACT_ATOMS: atom_id res chain seq x y z
N MET A 1 13.12 11.14 -11.57
CA MET A 1 11.80 10.92 -10.94
C MET A 1 11.86 9.58 -10.23
N GLY A 2 11.56 9.53 -8.94
CA GLY A 2 11.47 8.24 -8.24
C GLY A 2 10.15 7.54 -8.57
N LYS A 3 10.03 6.28 -8.14
CA LYS A 3 8.93 5.38 -8.52
C LYS A 3 7.72 5.54 -7.60
N LYS A 4 6.51 5.42 -8.14
CA LYS A 4 5.26 5.27 -7.38
C LYS A 4 5.03 3.79 -7.10
N GLY A 5 4.92 3.42 -5.82
CA GLY A 5 4.65 2.05 -5.38
C GLY A 5 3.24 1.87 -4.83
N LEU A 6 2.62 0.71 -5.05
CA LEU A 6 1.42 0.28 -4.33
C LEU A 6 1.70 -1.00 -3.54
N LEU A 7 1.39 -0.98 -2.23
CA LEU A 7 1.37 -2.17 -1.39
C LEU A 7 -0.06 -2.55 -1.02
N LEU A 8 -0.40 -3.82 -1.21
CA LEU A 8 -1.63 -4.41 -0.69
C LEU A 8 -1.27 -5.20 0.58
N CYS A 9 -1.74 -4.73 1.73
CA CYS A 9 -1.61 -5.43 3.01
C CYS A 9 -2.90 -6.16 3.34
N VAL A 10 -2.83 -7.48 3.40
CA VAL A 10 -4.03 -8.35 3.36
C VAL A 10 -4.33 -9.07 4.66
N CYS A 11 -3.71 -8.65 5.77
CA CYS A 11 -3.89 -9.23 7.10
C CYS A 11 -3.91 -10.78 7.09
N GLN A 12 -2.80 -11.36 6.63
CA GLN A 12 -2.52 -12.79 6.47
C GLN A 12 -3.37 -13.50 5.40
N GLY A 13 -4.23 -12.79 4.67
CA GLY A 13 -5.11 -13.37 3.66
C GLY A 13 -6.28 -14.19 4.24
N THR A 14 -6.40 -14.24 5.56
CA THR A 14 -7.44 -14.99 6.29
C THR A 14 -8.41 -14.07 7.03
N CYS A 15 -8.11 -12.78 7.11
CA CYS A 15 -8.95 -11.80 7.77
C CYS A 15 -10.34 -11.71 7.08
N PRO A 16 -11.45 -11.87 7.83
CA PRO A 16 -12.82 -11.82 7.28
C PRO A 16 -13.10 -10.55 6.48
N SER A 17 -12.52 -9.43 6.88
CA SER A 17 -12.70 -8.15 6.20
C SER A 17 -12.13 -8.08 4.77
N PHE A 18 -11.40 -9.10 4.30
CA PHE A 18 -10.91 -9.16 2.92
C PHE A 18 -11.55 -10.28 2.10
N GLN A 19 -12.52 -11.03 2.65
CA GLN A 19 -13.06 -12.23 1.99
C GLN A 19 -13.90 -11.93 0.75
N GLU A 20 -14.51 -10.73 0.66
CA GLU A 20 -15.33 -10.33 -0.49
C GLU A 20 -14.50 -9.78 -1.67
N MET A 21 -13.18 -9.72 -1.52
CA MET A 21 -12.29 -9.22 -2.57
C MET A 21 -11.26 -10.25 -3.01
N ASN A 22 -10.94 -10.20 -4.30
CA ASN A 22 -9.78 -10.89 -4.85
C ASN A 22 -8.62 -9.91 -4.94
N ILE A 23 -7.68 -10.01 -4.01
CA ILE A 23 -6.48 -9.15 -3.92
C ILE A 23 -5.66 -9.16 -5.21
N PHE A 24 -5.55 -10.30 -5.86
CA PHE A 24 -4.80 -10.39 -7.12
C PHE A 24 -5.50 -9.63 -8.24
N GLU A 25 -6.84 -9.66 -8.31
CA GLU A 25 -7.57 -8.83 -9.26
C GLU A 25 -7.51 -7.34 -8.94
N VAL A 26 -7.53 -6.96 -7.65
CA VAL A 26 -7.27 -5.57 -7.25
C VAL A 26 -5.90 -5.11 -7.76
N GLY A 27 -4.83 -5.85 -7.46
CA GLY A 27 -3.48 -5.53 -7.91
C GLY A 27 -3.35 -5.50 -9.44
N ASN A 28 -3.95 -6.47 -10.12
CA ASN A 28 -3.95 -6.56 -11.58
C ASN A 28 -4.69 -5.38 -12.23
N ALA A 29 -5.83 -4.96 -11.68
CA ALA A 29 -6.58 -3.83 -12.21
C ALA A 29 -5.77 -2.53 -12.15
N ILE A 30 -5.12 -2.25 -11.02
CA ILE A 30 -4.28 -1.05 -10.86
C ILE A 30 -3.05 -1.10 -11.77
N ARG A 31 -2.39 -2.26 -11.87
CA ARG A 31 -1.20 -2.44 -12.72
C ARG A 31 -1.53 -2.28 -14.20
N ARG A 32 -2.67 -2.82 -14.67
CA ARG A 32 -3.15 -2.64 -16.06
C ARG A 32 -3.50 -1.18 -16.36
N ALA A 33 -3.99 -0.44 -15.37
CA ALA A 33 -4.27 0.98 -15.50
C ALA A 33 -3.01 1.87 -15.50
N LYS A 34 -1.81 1.30 -15.25
CA LYS A 34 -0.51 2.00 -15.25
C LYS A 34 -0.47 3.22 -14.32
N LEU A 35 -1.15 3.13 -13.18
CA LEU A 35 -1.22 4.23 -12.20
C LEU A 35 0.01 4.29 -11.27
N VAL A 36 0.78 3.20 -11.19
CA VAL A 36 1.97 3.05 -10.35
C VAL A 36 3.04 2.27 -11.13
N ASP A 37 4.30 2.43 -10.72
CA ASP A 37 5.45 1.78 -11.36
C ASP A 37 5.64 0.34 -10.88
N TYR A 38 5.22 0.03 -9.65
CA TYR A 38 5.22 -1.33 -9.12
C TYR A 38 4.05 -1.58 -8.16
N VAL A 39 3.69 -2.86 -8.02
CA VAL A 39 2.70 -3.35 -7.08
C VAL A 39 3.31 -4.53 -6.32
N ALA A 40 3.12 -4.58 -5.01
CA ALA A 40 3.44 -5.74 -4.20
C ALA A 40 2.29 -6.09 -3.25
N ILE A 41 2.20 -7.37 -2.88
CA ILE A 41 1.27 -7.87 -1.88
C ILE A 41 2.11 -8.38 -0.73
N HIS A 42 1.84 -7.90 0.48
CA HIS A 42 2.47 -8.41 1.69
C HIS A 42 1.41 -9.00 2.63
N PRO A 43 1.64 -10.21 3.20
CA PRO A 43 0.68 -10.83 4.10
C PRO A 43 0.30 -9.91 5.26
N GLN A 44 1.28 -9.26 5.91
CA GLN A 44 1.00 -8.36 7.03
C GLN A 44 2.12 -7.33 7.18
N LEU A 45 1.87 -6.07 6.83
CA LEU A 45 2.90 -5.01 6.94
C LEU A 45 3.14 -4.55 8.38
N CYS A 46 2.16 -4.70 9.29
CA CYS A 46 2.28 -4.26 10.68
C CYS A 46 2.97 -5.28 11.61
N ALA A 47 3.63 -6.29 11.04
CA ALA A 47 4.40 -7.29 11.76
C ALA A 47 5.90 -7.06 11.57
N ARG A 48 6.74 -7.73 12.37
CA ARG A 48 8.20 -7.53 12.35
C ARG A 48 8.84 -7.84 10.99
N ASP A 49 8.31 -8.83 10.28
CA ASP A 49 8.74 -9.15 8.91
C ASP A 49 8.25 -8.08 7.91
N GLY A 50 7.09 -7.47 8.16
CA GLY A 50 6.60 -6.29 7.44
C GLY A 50 7.52 -5.08 7.58
N ASP A 51 8.04 -4.81 8.78
CA ASP A 51 9.03 -3.75 9.00
C ASP A 51 10.31 -4.02 8.19
N ALA A 52 10.83 -5.25 8.24
CA ALA A 52 12.01 -5.63 7.47
C ALA A 52 11.78 -5.50 5.96
N PHE A 53 10.60 -5.89 5.47
CA PHE A 53 10.21 -5.72 4.08
C PHE A 53 10.18 -4.24 3.68
N LEU A 54 9.51 -3.39 4.47
CA LEU A 54 9.40 -1.95 4.19
C LEU A 54 10.78 -1.27 4.20
N SER A 55 11.61 -1.57 5.19
CA SER A 55 12.97 -1.02 5.24
C SER A 55 13.80 -1.43 4.03
N THR A 56 13.74 -2.71 3.63
CA THR A 56 14.45 -3.21 2.45
C THR A 56 13.93 -2.59 1.15
N LEU A 57 12.61 -2.47 1.01
CA LEU A 57 11.96 -1.93 -0.20
C LEU A 57 12.31 -0.45 -0.43
N LEU A 58 12.41 0.32 0.65
CA LEU A 58 12.57 1.77 0.62
C LEU A 58 14.03 2.21 0.69
N GLU A 59 14.94 1.29 1.02
CA GLU A 59 16.38 1.53 1.04
C GLU A 59 16.87 2.09 -0.30
N GLY A 60 17.77 3.09 -0.24
CA GLY A 60 18.36 3.72 -1.41
C GLY A 60 17.45 4.71 -2.15
N GLY A 61 16.24 4.98 -1.65
CA GLY A 61 15.43 6.14 -2.09
C GLY A 61 14.88 6.06 -3.52
N SER A 62 14.72 4.85 -4.07
CA SER A 62 14.17 4.66 -5.42
C SER A 62 12.65 4.85 -5.50
N THR A 63 11.96 4.76 -4.35
CA THR A 63 10.51 4.98 -4.24
C THR A 63 10.27 6.42 -3.81
N ASP A 64 9.56 7.19 -4.65
CA ASP A 64 9.20 8.57 -4.36
C ASP A 64 7.92 8.65 -3.53
N HIS A 65 6.90 7.89 -3.91
CA HIS A 65 5.60 7.86 -3.22
C HIS A 65 5.15 6.43 -3.00
N LEU A 66 4.69 6.13 -1.79
CA LEU A 66 4.19 4.81 -1.42
C LEU A 66 2.70 4.89 -1.12
N TYR A 67 1.88 4.20 -1.90
CA TYR A 67 0.48 3.99 -1.61
C TYR A 67 0.32 2.66 -0.88
N VAL A 68 -0.49 2.64 0.18
CA VAL A 68 -0.80 1.41 0.91
C VAL A 68 -2.32 1.24 0.99
N ALA A 69 -2.79 0.09 0.50
CA ALA A 69 -4.17 -0.33 0.68
C ALA A 69 -4.20 -1.46 1.72
N GLY A 70 -4.89 -1.23 2.83
CA GLY A 70 -4.90 -2.15 3.97
C GLY A 70 -5.98 -1.77 4.98
N CYS A 71 -5.58 -1.63 6.24
CA CYS A 71 -6.46 -1.19 7.32
C CYS A 71 -6.54 0.35 7.40
N ASP A 72 -6.94 0.89 8.55
CA ASP A 72 -7.04 2.32 8.80
C ASP A 72 -5.72 3.10 8.49
N PRO A 73 -5.76 4.20 7.71
CA PRO A 73 -4.57 4.95 7.32
C PRO A 73 -3.74 5.54 8.48
N ASP A 74 -4.37 5.99 9.57
CA ASP A 74 -3.64 6.53 10.72
C ASP A 74 -2.85 5.40 11.41
N MET A 75 -3.45 4.21 11.45
CA MET A 75 -2.78 3.01 11.95
C MET A 75 -1.63 2.57 11.04
N GLN A 76 -1.80 2.65 9.71
CA GLN A 76 -0.71 2.38 8.76
C GLN A 76 0.49 3.28 9.04
N TRP A 77 0.27 4.61 9.15
CA TRP A 77 1.34 5.56 9.43
C TRP A 77 2.05 5.26 10.75
N LYS A 78 1.27 5.04 11.82
CA LYS A 78 1.81 4.74 13.15
C LYS A 78 2.64 3.46 13.18
N MET A 79 2.18 2.42 12.49
CA MET A 79 2.82 1.10 12.52
C MET A 79 4.10 1.05 11.67
N TYR A 80 4.14 1.77 10.54
CA TYR A 80 5.28 1.70 9.61
C TYR A 80 6.38 2.71 9.90
N ARG A 81 6.15 3.63 10.83
CA ARG A 81 7.05 4.76 11.14
C ARG A 81 8.49 4.32 11.37
N ASP A 82 8.70 3.28 12.18
CA ASP A 82 10.04 2.87 12.57
C ASP A 82 10.79 2.27 11.36
N ALA A 83 10.10 1.54 10.48
CA ALA A 83 10.66 1.04 9.23
C ALA A 83 11.02 2.18 8.24
N PHE A 84 10.20 3.22 8.17
CA PHE A 84 10.48 4.41 7.34
C PHE A 84 11.68 5.20 7.86
N GLN A 85 11.77 5.40 9.18
CA GLN A 85 12.93 6.04 9.79
C GLN A 85 14.22 5.26 9.50
N ALA A 86 14.20 3.93 9.61
CA ALA A 86 15.34 3.08 9.30
C ALA A 86 15.76 3.16 7.81
N ALA A 87 14.80 3.31 6.90
CA ALA A 87 15.07 3.45 5.47
C ALA A 87 15.43 4.89 5.04
N GLY A 88 15.30 5.87 5.93
CA GLY A 88 15.39 7.29 5.57
C GLY A 88 14.26 7.75 4.63
N PHE A 89 13.11 7.06 4.66
CA PHE A 89 11.94 7.41 3.86
C PHE A 89 11.09 8.46 4.57
N ASP A 90 10.68 9.48 3.82
CA ASP A 90 9.81 10.54 4.33
C ASP A 90 8.37 10.03 4.44
N ALA A 91 7.88 9.90 5.67
CA ALA A 91 6.55 9.37 5.95
C ALA A 91 5.40 10.24 5.41
N GLU A 92 5.65 11.51 5.06
CA GLU A 92 4.66 12.36 4.37
C GLU A 92 4.37 11.88 2.94
N ARG A 93 5.26 11.06 2.37
CA ARG A 93 5.11 10.45 1.04
C ARG A 93 4.39 9.10 1.07
N LEU A 94 3.82 8.74 2.23
CA LEU A 94 2.88 7.64 2.38
C LEU A 94 1.45 8.15 2.15
N SER A 95 0.66 7.41 1.40
CA SER A 95 -0.80 7.61 1.38
C SER A 95 -1.52 6.28 1.59
N GLY A 96 -2.33 6.22 2.62
CA GLY A 96 -3.08 5.03 3.01
C GLY A 96 -4.54 5.08 2.55
N VAL A 97 -5.11 3.92 2.24
CA VAL A 97 -6.56 3.73 2.11
C VAL A 97 -6.99 2.47 2.85
N ASP A 98 -8.09 2.58 3.60
CA ASP A 98 -8.76 1.42 4.20
C ASP A 98 -9.60 0.72 3.14
N ILE A 99 -9.31 -0.55 2.87
CA ILE A 99 -10.07 -1.38 1.92
C ILE A 99 -10.81 -2.51 2.62
N ARG A 100 -10.85 -2.54 3.95
CA ARG A 100 -11.58 -3.57 4.69
C ARG A 100 -13.07 -3.53 4.38
N ASN A 101 -13.67 -4.71 4.32
CA ASN A 101 -15.10 -4.96 4.05
C ASN A 101 -15.56 -4.38 2.70
N MET A 102 -14.66 -4.30 1.73
CA MET A 102 -14.97 -3.92 0.36
C MET A 102 -15.00 -5.13 -0.56
N THR A 103 -15.78 -5.04 -1.63
CA THR A 103 -15.64 -5.92 -2.79
C THR A 103 -14.40 -5.56 -3.61
N THR A 104 -14.00 -6.43 -4.54
CA THR A 104 -12.90 -6.16 -5.49
C THR A 104 -13.05 -4.80 -6.18
N ASP A 105 -14.24 -4.50 -6.73
CA ASP A 105 -14.47 -3.27 -7.50
C ASP A 105 -14.42 -2.02 -6.61
N GLN A 106 -14.98 -2.10 -5.40
CA GLN A 106 -14.93 -1.01 -4.44
C GLN A 106 -13.49 -0.69 -4.03
N ALA A 107 -12.68 -1.72 -3.76
CA ALA A 107 -11.27 -1.57 -3.42
C ALA A 107 -10.48 -0.95 -4.58
N VAL A 108 -10.70 -1.40 -5.82
CA VAL A 108 -10.06 -0.83 -7.01
C VAL A 108 -10.40 0.66 -7.14
N GLU A 109 -11.67 1.03 -7.03
CA GLU A 109 -12.08 2.44 -7.16
C GLU A 109 -11.53 3.31 -6.02
N ALA A 110 -11.50 2.80 -4.79
CA ALA A 110 -10.90 3.51 -3.66
C ALA A 110 -9.40 3.77 -3.88
N ILE A 111 -8.65 2.76 -4.35
CA ILE A 111 -7.22 2.90 -4.64
C ILE A 111 -6.97 3.86 -5.81
N LYS A 112 -7.77 3.79 -6.88
CA LYS A 112 -7.66 4.74 -8.00
C LYS A 112 -7.86 6.18 -7.54
N ARG A 113 -8.89 6.43 -6.72
CA ARG A 113 -9.16 7.76 -6.15
C ARG A 113 -8.00 8.25 -5.29
N LEU A 114 -7.42 7.38 -4.46
CA LEU A 114 -6.24 7.72 -3.67
C LEU A 114 -5.06 8.15 -4.56
N ILE A 115 -4.76 7.38 -5.59
CA ILE A 115 -3.61 7.65 -6.47
C ILE A 115 -3.84 8.93 -7.30
N GLN A 116 -5.04 9.08 -7.87
CA GLN A 116 -5.36 10.21 -8.75
C GLN A 116 -5.59 11.52 -7.97
N GLY A 117 -6.18 11.46 -6.77
CA GLY A 117 -6.34 12.61 -5.89
C GLY A 117 -5.00 13.19 -5.41
N ASN A 118 -3.97 12.34 -5.31
CA ASN A 118 -2.59 12.75 -5.02
C ASN A 118 -1.76 13.06 -6.28
N GLY A 119 -2.33 12.85 -7.48
CA GLY A 119 -1.68 13.13 -8.76
C GLY A 119 -1.98 14.51 -9.34
N ALA A 120 -2.87 15.28 -8.70
CA ALA A 120 -3.18 16.67 -9.03
C ALA A 120 -2.39 17.62 -8.12
N GLN A 121 -1.07 17.68 -8.33
CA GLN A 121 -0.19 18.75 -7.86
C GLN A 121 0.76 19.12 -8.99
#